data_AF-A0A1G8ETP3-F1
#
_entry.id   AF-A0A1G8ETP3-F1
#
_cell.length_a   1.000
_cell.length_b   1.000
_cell.length_c   1.000
_cell.angle_alpha   90.00
_cell.angle_beta   90.00
_cell.angle_gamma   90.00
#
_symmetry.space_group_name_H-M   'P 1'
#
loop_
_entity.id
_entity.type
_entity.pdbx_description
1 polymer ?
#
loop_
_entity_poly.entity_id
_entity_poly.type
_entity_poly.pdbx_seq_one_letter_code
_entity_poly.pdbx_strand_id
1 'polypeptide(L)' 'METLEFFKKLRDTSGEIVTAMENEDEAQLEQAMGKFVVLMLKADALKG' A
#
# COMPACT_ATOMS: atom_id res chain seq x y z
N MET A 1 14.32 -8.22 -2.21
CA MET A 1 13.70 -7.65 -1.01
C MET A 1 13.43 -8.82 -0.10
N GLU A 2 14.01 -8.82 1.08
CA GLU A 2 13.78 -9.90 2.04
C GLU A 2 12.30 -9.89 2.47
N THR A 3 11.73 -11.05 2.84
CA THR A 3 10.31 -11.17 3.21
C THR A 3 9.90 -10.16 4.28
N LEU A 4 10.76 -9.92 5.28
CA LEU A 4 10.53 -8.91 6.33
C LEU A 4 10.45 -7.49 5.78
N GLU A 5 11.34 -7.11 4.86
CA GLU A 5 11.33 -5.78 4.23
C GLU A 5 10.07 -5.57 3.40
N PHE A 6 9.61 -6.61 2.69
CA PHE A 6 8.36 -6.56 1.94
C PHE A 6 7.18 -6.23 2.87
N PHE A 7 7.02 -6.96 3.97
CA PHE A 7 5.92 -6.73 4.91
C PHE A 7 6.02 -5.37 5.63
N LYS A 8 7.23 -4.89 5.93
CA LYS A 8 7.42 -3.52 6.43
C LYS A 8 6.90 -2.48 5.44
N LYS A 9 7.29 -2.61 4.17
CA LYS A 9 6.85 -1.70 3.11
C LYS A 9 5.33 -1.76 2.90
N LEU A 10 4.75 -2.95 3.02
CA LEU A 10 3.31 -3.14 2.95
C LEU A 10 2.58 -2.42 4.09
N ARG A 11 3.02 -2.61 5.35
CA ARG A 11 2.50 -1.90 6.52
C ARG A 11 2.58 -0.38 6.33
N ASP A 12 3.73 0.11 5.91
CA ASP A 12 3.96 1.55 5.74
C ASP A 12 3.02 2.13 4.68
N THR A 13 2.83 1.41 3.57
CA THR A 13 1.88 1.80 2.51
C THR A 13 0.43 1.79 3.00
N SER A 14 0.04 0.80 3.82
CA SER A 14 -1.28 0.82 4.47
C SER A 14 -1.45 2.00 5.43
N GLY A 15 -0.38 2.40 6.12
CA GLY A 15 -0.36 3.62 6.93
C GLY A 15 -0.63 4.88 6.10
N GLU A 16 0.00 5.01 4.93
CA GLU A 16 -0.25 6.12 4.01
C GLU A 16 -1.72 6.21 3.58
N ILE A 17 -2.37 5.06 3.31
CA ILE A 17 -3.80 5.01 2.98
C ILE A 17 -4.64 5.54 4.15
N VAL A 18 -4.40 5.06 5.37
CA VAL A 18 -5.14 5.50 6.56
C VAL A 18 -4.98 7.00 6.77
N THR A 19 -3.74 7.52 6.72
CA THR A 19 -3.48 8.95 6.87
C THR A 19 -4.18 9.79 5.78
N ALA A 20 -4.18 9.33 4.53
CA ALA A 20 -4.89 10.03 3.46
C ALA A 20 -6.42 10.07 3.70
N MET A 21 -7.00 8.96 4.18
CA MET A 21 -8.42 8.90 4.54
C MET A 21 -8.76 9.80 5.73
N GLU A 22 -7.92 9.82 6.77
CA GLU A 22 -8.10 10.68 7.95
C GLU A 22 -8.04 12.17 7.61
N ASN A 23 -7.26 12.53 6.58
CA ASN A 23 -7.09 13.91 6.12
C ASN A 23 -8.04 14.30 4.97
N GLU A 24 -8.91 13.40 4.52
CA GLU A 24 -9.77 13.59 3.34
C GLU A 24 -8.98 14.01 2.07
N ASP A 25 -7.73 13.56 1.95
CA ASP A 25 -6.85 13.86 0.81
C ASP A 25 -7.01 12.79 -0.28
N GLU A 26 -7.93 13.02 -1.21
CA GLU A 26 -8.23 12.08 -2.31
C GLU A 26 -7.02 11.81 -3.21
N ALA A 27 -6.16 12.81 -3.44
CA ALA A 27 -4.99 12.65 -4.30
C ALA A 27 -3.93 11.76 -3.65
N GLN A 28 -3.70 11.97 -2.34
CA GLN A 28 -2.80 11.11 -1.57
C GLN A 28 -3.37 9.69 -1.44
N LEU A 29 -4.69 9.57 -1.29
CA LEU A 29 -5.37 8.28 -1.20
C LEU A 29 -5.20 7.46 -2.48
N GLU A 30 -5.46 8.06 -3.65
CA GLU A 30 -5.25 7.41 -4.94
C GLU A 30 -3.80 6.93 -5.11
N GLN A 31 -2.84 7.78 -4.75
CA GLN A 31 -1.42 7.45 -4.84
C GLN A 31 -1.06 6.27 -3.90
N ALA A 32 -1.50 6.30 -2.65
CA ALA A 32 -1.21 5.27 -1.66
C ALA A 32 -1.86 3.92 -2.04
N MET A 33 -3.10 3.95 -2.53
CA MET A 33 -3.80 2.79 -3.08
C MET A 33 -3.06 2.18 -4.27
N GLY A 34 -2.55 3.00 -5.19
CA GLY A 34 -1.74 2.54 -6.32
C GLY A 34 -0.47 1.80 -5.86
N LYS A 35 0.25 2.35 -4.88
CA LYS A 35 1.43 1.70 -4.28
C LYS A 35 1.07 0.35 -3.66
N PHE A 36 -0.05 0.28 -2.95
CA PHE A 36 -0.53 -0.93 -2.28
C PHE A 36 -0.85 -2.04 -3.29
N VAL A 37 -1.60 -1.71 -4.34
CA VAL A 37 -1.92 -2.67 -5.42
C VAL A 37 -0.66 -3.22 -6.08
N VAL A 38 0.33 -2.36 -6.35
CA VAL A 38 1.62 -2.80 -6.92
C VAL A 38 2.35 -3.78 -5.99
N LEU A 39 2.30 -3.57 -4.67
CA LEU A 39 2.88 -4.51 -3.70
C LEU A 39 2.13 -5.84 -3.70
N MET A 40 0.80 -5.82 -3.79
CA MET A 40 -0.01 -7.04 -3.84
C MET A 40 0.19 -7.84 -5.13
N LEU A 41 0.36 -7.18 -6.27
CA LEU A 41 0.77 -7.82 -7.52
C LEU A 41 2.13 -8.49 -7.39
N LYS A 42 3.12 -7.80 -6.79
CA LYS A 42 4.46 -8.36 -6.55
C LYS A 42 4.45 -9.55 -5.58
N ALA A 43 3.46 -9.61 -4.70
CA ALA A 43 3.25 -10.73 -3.79
C ALA A 43 2.46 -11.88 -4.43
N ASP A 44 2.05 -11.76 -5.70
CA ASP A 44 1.10 -12.68 -6.35
C ASP A 44 -0.22 -12.83 -5.55
N ALA A 45 -0.55 -11.86 -4.70
CA ALA A 45 -1.68 -11.91 -3.76
C ALA A 45 -3.03 -11.50 -4.38
N LEU A 46 -3.03 -11.01 -5.62
CA LEU A 46 -4.25 -10.63 -6.37
C LEU A 46 -4.66 -11.67 -7.42
N LYS A 47 -4.01 -12.84 -7.46
CA LYS A 47 -4.48 -13.97 -8.27
C LYS A 47 -5.72 -14.56 -7.60
N GLY A 48 -6.88 -14.04 -7.98
CA GLY A 48 -8.21 -14.61 -7.71
C GLY A 48 -8.86 -15.09 -8.99
#